data_AF-A0A0D7DW74-F1
#
_entry.id   AF-A0A0D7DW74-F1
#
_cell.length_a   1.000
_cell.length_b   1.000
_cell.length_c   1.000
_cell.angle_alpha   90.00
_cell.angle_beta   90.00
_cell.angle_gamma   90.00
#
_symmetry.space_group_name_H-M   'P 1'
#
loop_
_entity.id
_entity.type
_entity.pdbx_description
1 polymer ?
#
loop_
_entity_poly.entity_id
_entity_poly.type
_entity_poly.pdbx_seq_one_letter_code
_entity_poly.pdbx_strand_id
1 'polypeptide(L)'
;TDGGQTWSSSFTPVEGSNTVSVRQTDVAGNTSGATTVSFVLDTQVAAPTVSLQADTGVSGTDGITNNGALSVGGTETGATVEYSTDGGQTWSSSFT
;
A
#
# COMPACT_ATOMS: atom_id res chain seq x y z
N THR A 1 -2.66 -0.62 22.84
CA THR A 1 -2.13 -1.64 23.78
C THR A 1 -2.26 -1.11 25.18
N ASP A 2 -2.70 -1.91 26.14
CA ASP A 2 -2.98 -1.47 27.52
C ASP A 2 -1.71 -1.34 28.40
N GLY A 3 -0.53 -1.28 27.80
CA GLY A 3 0.75 -1.26 28.52
C GLY A 3 1.19 -2.62 29.07
N GLY A 4 0.59 -3.73 28.60
CA GLY A 4 0.91 -5.07 29.11
C GLY A 4 0.14 -5.39 30.40
N GLN A 5 -1.07 -4.86 30.54
CA GLN A 5 -1.97 -5.20 31.64
C GLN A 5 -2.80 -6.46 31.36
N THR A 6 -3.06 -6.76 30.08
CA THR A 6 -3.66 -8.00 29.60
C THR A 6 -2.71 -8.71 28.64
N TRP A 7 -2.58 -10.03 28.80
CA TRP A 7 -1.67 -10.86 28.02
C TRP A 7 -2.45 -11.94 27.28
N SER A 8 -2.16 -12.08 25.99
CA SER A 8 -2.69 -13.12 25.11
C SER A 8 -1.52 -13.90 24.50
N SER A 9 -1.72 -15.19 24.23
CA SER A 9 -0.77 -16.02 23.48
C SER A 9 -0.88 -15.85 21.96
N SER A 10 -1.88 -15.11 21.49
CA SER A 10 -2.09 -14.82 20.08
C SER A 10 -2.20 -13.32 19.81
N PHE A 11 -1.77 -12.94 18.61
CA PHE A 11 -1.88 -11.60 18.08
C PHE A 11 -2.18 -11.70 16.59
N THR A 12 -3.20 -10.99 16.14
CA THR A 12 -3.51 -10.82 14.72
C THR A 12 -3.29 -9.35 14.39
N PRO A 13 -2.32 -9.01 13.52
CA PRO A 13 -2.12 -7.63 13.12
C PRO A 13 -3.33 -7.10 12.36
N VAL A 14 -3.58 -5.80 12.50
CA VAL A 14 -4.58 -5.07 11.72
C VAL A 14 -3.88 -4.10 10.79
N GLU A 15 -4.53 -3.72 9.70
CA GLU A 15 -4.00 -2.66 8.84
C GLU A 15 -3.64 -1.41 9.66
N GLY A 16 -2.54 -0.76 9.30
CA GLY A 16 -2.04 0.42 9.99
C GLY A 16 -1.11 0.08 11.15
N SER A 17 -1.08 0.94 12.16
CA SER A 17 -0.09 0.86 13.25
C SER A 17 -0.42 -0.27 14.23
N ASN A 18 0.58 -1.11 14.47
CA ASN A 18 0.57 -2.21 15.42
C ASN A 18 1.68 -2.03 16.44
N THR A 19 1.43 -2.48 17.67
CA THR A 19 2.44 -2.53 18.72
C THR A 19 2.23 -3.81 19.51
N VAL A 20 3.30 -4.59 19.66
CA VAL A 20 3.28 -5.90 20.32
C VAL A 20 4.29 -5.91 21.45
N SER A 21 3.84 -6.28 22.64
CA SER A 21 4.68 -6.47 23.82
C SER A 21 4.85 -7.96 24.10
N VAL A 22 6.07 -8.39 24.45
CA VAL A 22 6.42 -9.79 24.73
C VAL A 22 7.14 -9.88 26.07
N ARG A 23 6.79 -10.87 26.88
CA ARG A 23 7.51 -11.27 28.11
C ARG A 23 7.48 -12.79 28.24
N GLN A 24 8.30 -13.33 29.14
CA GLN A 24 8.28 -14.75 29.49
C GLN A 24 8.15 -14.96 30.99
N THR A 25 7.63 -16.13 31.37
CA THR A 25 7.61 -16.63 32.74
C THR A 25 8.21 -18.04 32.73
N ASP A 26 9.23 -18.29 33.56
CA ASP A 26 9.88 -19.61 33.63
C ASP A 26 9.08 -20.63 34.47
N VAL A 27 9.56 -21.87 34.54
CA VAL A 27 8.90 -22.96 35.31
C VAL A 27 8.88 -22.69 36.82
N ALA A 28 9.82 -21.89 37.33
CA ALA A 28 9.86 -21.47 38.73
C ALA A 28 8.94 -20.28 39.03
N GLY A 29 8.33 -19.66 38.00
CA GLY A 29 7.41 -18.53 38.12
C GLY A 29 8.07 -17.15 37.99
N ASN A 30 9.36 -17.06 37.65
CA ASN A 30 10.03 -15.77 37.46
C ASN A 30 9.58 -15.13 36.14
N THR A 31 9.11 -13.88 36.18
CA THR A 31 8.65 -13.14 34.98
C THR A 31 9.66 -12.09 34.55
N SER A 32 9.97 -12.04 33.26
CA SER A 32 10.88 -11.03 32.69
C SER A 32 10.22 -9.65 32.58
N GLY A 33 11.03 -8.62 32.33
CA GLY A 33 10.53 -7.37 31.75
C GLY A 33 9.94 -7.59 30.35
N ALA A 34 9.03 -6.71 29.93
CA ALA A 34 8.45 -6.74 28.59
C ALA A 34 9.34 -6.00 27.58
N THR A 35 9.45 -6.54 26.37
CA THR A 35 10.04 -5.86 25.20
C THR A 35 8.95 -5.58 24.18
N THR A 36 9.07 -4.47 23.45
CA THR A 36 8.06 -4.02 22.50
C THR A 36 8.63 -3.87 21.10
N VAL A 37 7.82 -4.24 20.10
CA VAL A 37 8.04 -3.89 18.70
C VAL A 37 6.82 -3.16 18.15
N SER A 38 7.05 -2.11 17.37
CA SER A 38 6.01 -1.38 16.64
C SER A 38 6.27 -1.46 15.15
N PHE A 39 5.21 -1.64 14.37
CA PHE A 39 5.28 -1.74 12.92
C PHE A 39 3.96 -1.27 12.30
N VAL A 40 3.98 -0.96 11.01
CA VAL A 40 2.77 -0.69 10.22
C VAL A 40 2.54 -1.91 9.33
N LEU A 41 1.35 -2.51 9.42
CA LEU A 41 0.92 -3.48 8.42
C LEU A 41 0.27 -2.69 7.29
N ASP A 42 0.85 -2.79 6.11
CA ASP A 42 0.30 -2.24 4.89
C ASP A 42 0.12 -3.38 3.89
N THR A 43 -1.14 -3.73 3.62
CA THR A 43 -1.52 -4.78 2.66
C THR A 43 -2.40 -4.25 1.54
N GLN A 44 -2.66 -2.95 1.56
CA GLN A 44 -3.55 -2.30 0.61
C GLN A 44 -2.73 -1.47 -0.36
N VAL A 45 -3.08 -1.58 -1.63
CA VAL A 45 -2.62 -0.63 -2.64
C VAL A 45 -3.84 -0.15 -3.41
N ALA A 46 -4.03 1.17 -3.47
CA ALA A 46 -5.10 1.72 -4.29
C ALA A 46 -4.71 1.62 -5.76
N ALA A 47 -5.66 1.21 -6.61
CA ALA A 47 -5.44 1.23 -8.05
C ALA A 47 -5.23 2.68 -8.53
N PRO A 48 -4.25 2.94 -9.41
CA PRO A 48 -4.06 4.27 -9.96
C PRO A 48 -5.23 4.65 -10.87
N THR A 49 -5.43 5.95 -11.06
CA THR A 49 -6.31 6.49 -12.09
C THR A 49 -5.51 6.81 -13.34
N VAL A 50 -6.15 6.67 -14.50
CA VAL A 50 -5.58 7.05 -15.79
C VAL A 50 -6.62 7.78 -16.63
N SER A 51 -6.21 8.87 -17.27
CA SER A 51 -7.03 9.61 -18.23
C SER A 51 -6.17 10.27 -19.28
N LEU A 52 -6.77 10.76 -20.37
CA LEU A 52 -6.11 11.73 -21.23
C LEU A 52 -5.79 12.98 -20.41
N GLN A 53 -4.61 13.57 -20.64
CA GLN A 53 -4.27 14.87 -20.08
C GLN A 53 -5.16 15.97 -20.68
N ALA A 54 -5.44 15.87 -21.98
CA ALA A 54 -6.42 16.67 -22.70
C ALA A 54 -6.94 15.87 -23.90
N ASP A 55 -8.26 15.92 -24.12
CA ASP A 55 -8.86 15.41 -25.36
C ASP A 55 -8.83 16.53 -26.41
N THR A 56 -7.91 16.38 -27.38
CA THR A 56 -7.54 17.46 -28.32
C THR A 56 -8.11 17.24 -29.72
N GLY A 57 -9.10 16.35 -29.85
CA GLY A 57 -9.85 16.17 -31.08
C GLY A 57 -10.79 17.32 -31.41
N VAL A 58 -11.66 17.07 -32.38
CA VAL A 58 -12.74 17.99 -32.74
C VAL A 58 -13.75 18.13 -31.59
N SER A 59 -14.01 17.03 -30.90
CA SER A 59 -14.75 16.99 -29.64
C SER A 59 -13.76 16.87 -28.49
N GLY A 60 -14.03 17.55 -27.38
CA GLY A 60 -13.17 17.52 -26.18
C GLY A 60 -13.60 16.47 -25.15
N THR A 61 -14.49 15.55 -25.52
CA THR A 61 -15.08 14.58 -24.56
C THR A 61 -15.39 13.22 -25.17
N ASP A 62 -15.07 12.97 -26.43
CA ASP A 62 -15.38 11.69 -27.10
C ASP A 62 -14.22 10.68 -27.04
N GLY A 63 -13.07 11.08 -26.48
CA GLY A 63 -11.88 10.26 -26.34
C GLY A 63 -11.06 10.17 -27.63
N ILE A 64 -11.36 10.96 -28.65
CA ILE A 64 -10.64 10.98 -29.92
C ILE A 64 -9.65 12.15 -29.90
N THR A 65 -8.40 11.89 -29.53
CA THR A 65 -7.38 12.94 -29.33
C THR A 65 -6.30 12.96 -30.43
N ASN A 66 -5.73 14.14 -30.68
CA ASN A 66 -4.51 14.31 -31.47
C ASN A 66 -3.22 14.25 -30.62
N ASN A 67 -3.36 14.21 -29.29
CA ASN A 67 -2.28 14.15 -28.33
C ASN A 67 -2.55 13.01 -27.33
N GLY A 68 -1.71 11.98 -27.35
CA GLY A 68 -1.84 10.79 -26.51
C GLY A 68 -1.32 10.94 -25.08
N ALA A 69 -0.91 12.14 -24.65
CA ALA A 69 -0.40 12.36 -23.30
C ALA A 69 -1.43 11.91 -22.24
N LEU A 70 -0.97 11.07 -21.31
CA LEU A 70 -1.77 10.55 -20.21
C LEU A 70 -1.48 11.29 -18.91
N SER A 71 -2.52 11.45 -18.09
CA SER A 71 -2.40 11.81 -16.69
C SER A 71 -2.61 10.56 -15.85
N VAL A 72 -1.65 10.25 -14.97
CA VAL A 72 -1.73 9.16 -14.00
C VAL A 72 -1.82 9.76 -12.59
N GLY A 73 -2.79 9.31 -11.81
CA GLY A 73 -3.03 9.80 -10.46
C GLY A 73 -3.26 8.68 -9.46
N GLY A 74 -3.38 9.04 -8.18
CA GLY A 74 -3.68 8.08 -7.11
C GLY A 74 -2.54 7.12 -6.78
N THR A 75 -1.32 7.39 -7.23
CA THR A 75 -0.14 6.56 -6.95
C THR A 75 0.40 6.83 -5.56
N GLU A 76 0.78 5.77 -4.85
CA GLU A 76 1.44 5.86 -3.55
C GLU A 76 2.89 6.36 -3.68
N THR A 77 3.42 6.91 -2.59
CA THR A 77 4.80 7.39 -2.57
C THR A 77 5.77 6.22 -2.72
N GLY A 78 6.62 6.27 -3.75
CA GLY A 78 7.56 5.19 -4.05
C GLY A 78 6.95 4.04 -4.87
N ALA A 79 5.68 4.13 -5.26
CA ALA A 79 5.08 3.17 -6.18
C ALA A 79 5.75 3.24 -7.56
N THR A 80 5.87 2.08 -8.21
CA THR A 80 6.28 1.99 -9.61
C THR A 80 5.03 2.05 -10.48
N VAL A 81 5.03 2.93 -11.48
CA VAL A 81 3.98 3.00 -12.50
C VAL A 81 4.48 2.30 -13.75
N GLU A 82 3.66 1.40 -14.27
CA GLU A 82 3.94 0.68 -15.50
C GLU A 82 2.77 0.81 -16.48
N TYR A 83 3.10 0.78 -17.76
CA TYR A 83 2.17 0.96 -18.87
C TYR A 83 2.23 -0.27 -19.78
N SER A 84 1.08 -0.68 -20.29
CA SER A 84 0.95 -1.76 -21.27
C SER A 84 0.01 -1.36 -22.39
N THR A 85 0.38 -1.71 -23.62
CA THR A 85 -0.43 -1.50 -24.83
C THR A 85 -0.87 -2.81 -25.48
N ASP A 86 -0.53 -3.96 -24.88
CA ASP A 86 -0.77 -5.29 -25.42
C ASP A 86 -1.63 -6.17 -24.50
N GLY A 87 -2.39 -5.54 -23.60
CA GLY A 87 -3.29 -6.24 -22.67
C GLY A 87 -2.58 -6.83 -21.45
N GLY A 88 -1.43 -6.27 -21.07
CA GLY A 88 -0.67 -6.66 -19.88
C GLY A 88 0.35 -7.77 -20.11
N GLN A 89 0.67 -8.07 -21.37
CA GLN A 89 1.67 -9.08 -21.73
C GLN A 89 3.09 -8.51 -21.56
N THR A 90 3.27 -7.24 -21.92
CA THR A 90 4.50 -6.47 -21.67
C THR A 90 4.19 -5.17 -20.95
N TRP A 91 5.14 -4.76 -20.11
CA TRP A 91 5.05 -3.58 -19.26
C TRP A 91 6.29 -2.72 -19.43
N SER A 92 6.11 -1.40 -19.42
CA SER A 92 7.15 -0.39 -19.54
C SER A 92 6.99 0.65 -18.44
N SER A 93 8.10 1.18 -17.91
CA SER A 93 8.07 2.30 -16.95
C SER A 93 7.80 3.66 -17.60
N SER A 94 7.62 3.70 -18.91
CA SER A 94 7.31 4.91 -19.68
C SER A 94 6.29 4.66 -20.77
N PHE A 95 5.48 5.67 -21.06
CA PHE A 95 4.55 5.74 -22.19
C PHE A 95 4.92 6.94 -23.06
N THR A 96 5.11 6.71 -24.36
CA THR A 96 5.48 7.73 -25.37
C THR A 96 4.71 7.50 -26.65
#